data_AF-A0A7T2W0A3-F1
#
_entry.id   AF-A0A7T2W0A3-F1
#
_cell.length_a   1.000
_cell.length_b   1.000
_cell.length_c   1.000
_cell.angle_alpha   90.00
_cell.angle_beta   90.00
_cell.angle_gamma   90.00
#
_symmetry.space_group_name_H-M   'P 1'
#
loop_
_entity.id
_entity.type
_entity.pdbx_description
1 polymer ?
#
loop_
_entity_poly.entity_id
_entity_poly.type
_entity_poly.pdbx_seq_one_letter_code
_entity_poly.pdbx_strand_id
1 'polypeptide(L)'
;MIKQTPILRPTLIAGAVLALAACGGGGGNEVTPPVAPPTQTTQELVQKYMDASQALTATQLPAKGTERFAHLDDCYLGNGSSKARLITNWDENQAQIQTSNAYQIGRSFENLQILAERKTTNADGSARHEVDISYDEKFTDGTSTRDQRETLIAGNSSGTCSTPRNAAEMRALGNQRMVGVGLVSRNRANVMRQLADGQPSANPFQLRREVQFGITDPARLATYAIVSWPSAQAGSARNSLKLLSPRIMRDAPEMQGVRGNASYADTNNFRQCRSNANNDVANAVTADCTNAQLGVANDYWGSTVRSGFDAAAMADGDNRFAALGLAAGTQVRFDIHADEGWKAVNGQQGKTPIATYQVTLKNGSYPFAQIPVNAYPQFNTISPSEAEIVAAFKAGGGSAQVVWSAAQPPAGSMPMALSVLSSYRQGAAAGSASGLPTVRTPNLTVAVPKGATSATIPFGGRPDGASATNYAEFLLVYADRNGREMYYNLQYNP
;
A
#
# COMPACT_ATOMS: atom_id res chain seq x y z
N MET A 1 44.93 -14.64 6.03
CA MET A 1 45.76 -15.85 6.27
C MET A 1 46.18 -15.83 7.73
N ILE A 2 46.37 -17.00 8.38
CA ILE A 2 46.73 -17.16 9.81
C ILE A 2 45.60 -16.67 10.76
N LYS A 3 44.72 -17.52 11.31
CA LYS A 3 44.87 -18.62 12.31
C LYS A 3 45.26 -18.17 13.71
N GLN A 4 44.35 -18.38 14.66
CA GLN A 4 44.65 -19.07 15.92
C GLN A 4 43.46 -19.96 16.33
N THR A 5 43.70 -20.90 17.23
CA THR A 5 43.00 -22.21 17.32
C THR A 5 42.51 -22.49 18.77
N PRO A 6 41.90 -23.64 19.12
CA PRO A 6 40.85 -23.69 20.13
C PRO A 6 41.35 -24.21 21.49
N ILE A 7 40.41 -24.36 22.44
CA ILE A 7 40.61 -25.14 23.68
C ILE A 7 39.65 -26.35 23.65
N LEU A 8 40.17 -27.53 23.96
CA LEU A 8 39.48 -28.82 23.96
C LEU A 8 39.99 -29.70 25.12
N ARG A 9 39.06 -30.47 25.73
CA ARG A 9 39.28 -31.78 26.42
C ARG A 9 40.01 -31.74 27.78
N PRO A 10 40.01 -32.84 28.60
CA PRO A 10 39.56 -34.25 28.38
C PRO A 10 38.46 -34.73 29.39
N THR A 11 38.03 -36.00 29.58
CA THR A 11 38.43 -37.35 29.05
C THR A 11 37.26 -38.38 29.08
N LEU A 12 37.34 -39.38 28.17
CA LEU A 12 36.90 -40.80 28.15
C LEU A 12 36.02 -41.45 29.27
N ILE A 13 34.95 -42.22 28.94
CA ILE A 13 34.84 -43.66 28.48
C ILE A 13 34.87 -44.72 29.61
N ALA A 14 33.78 -45.50 29.74
CA ALA A 14 33.74 -46.96 29.95
C ALA A 14 32.28 -47.47 29.76
N GLY A 15 32.09 -48.75 29.40
CA GLY A 15 30.75 -49.36 29.29
C GLY A 15 30.73 -50.85 29.68
N ALA A 16 29.55 -51.37 30.03
CA ALA A 16 29.18 -52.77 30.21
C ALA A 16 27.62 -52.83 30.19
N VAL A 17 26.96 -53.59 29.31
CA VAL A 17 26.70 -55.05 29.28
C VAL A 17 25.64 -55.51 30.29
N LEU A 18 24.71 -56.35 29.82
CA LEU A 18 23.47 -56.80 30.46
C LEU A 18 23.67 -57.79 31.62
N ALA A 19 22.72 -57.78 32.56
CA ALA A 19 22.16 -58.98 33.22
C ALA A 19 20.68 -58.68 33.57
N LEU A 20 19.71 -59.30 32.88
CA LEU A 20 18.96 -60.48 33.32
C LEU A 20 18.37 -60.42 34.74
N ALA A 21 17.05 -60.25 34.80
CA ALA A 21 16.16 -60.85 35.79
C ALA A 21 14.94 -61.42 35.03
N ALA A 22 14.44 -62.59 35.42
CA ALA A 22 13.49 -63.37 34.63
C ALA A 22 12.23 -63.78 35.41
N CYS A 23 11.23 -64.28 34.64
CA CYS A 23 10.05 -65.07 35.01
C CYS A 23 8.75 -64.34 35.44
N GLY A 24 7.65 -64.85 34.86
CA GLY A 24 6.26 -64.39 35.04
C GLY A 24 5.76 -63.55 33.84
N GLY A 25 5.03 -64.07 32.84
CA GLY A 25 4.46 -65.40 32.63
C GLY A 25 2.93 -65.34 32.50
N GLY A 26 2.40 -65.45 31.27
CA GLY A 26 0.95 -65.51 31.02
C GLY A 26 0.52 -64.81 29.71
N GLY A 27 -0.05 -65.59 28.78
CA GLY A 27 -0.37 -65.15 27.42
C GLY A 27 -1.44 -64.07 27.27
N GLY A 28 -1.38 -63.37 26.12
CA GLY A 28 -2.32 -62.33 25.72
C GLY A 28 -1.83 -61.54 24.52
N ASN A 29 -1.74 -62.18 23.35
CA ASN A 29 -1.41 -61.49 22.10
C ASN A 29 -2.60 -60.64 21.63
N GLU A 30 -2.64 -59.39 22.05
CA GLU A 30 -3.04 -58.26 21.20
C GLU A 30 -2.43 -56.97 21.76
N VAL A 31 -1.13 -56.78 21.49
CA VAL A 31 -0.51 -55.47 21.71
C VAL A 31 -0.99 -54.54 20.61
N THR A 32 -2.02 -53.76 20.90
CA THR A 32 -2.41 -52.62 20.07
C THR A 32 -1.16 -51.75 19.86
N PRO A 33 -0.73 -51.47 18.61
CA PRO A 33 0.47 -50.68 18.38
C PRO A 33 0.29 -49.26 18.95
N PRO A 34 1.38 -48.56 19.33
CA PRO A 34 1.28 -47.22 19.88
C PRO A 34 0.67 -46.26 18.84
N VAL A 35 -0.51 -45.72 19.12
CA VAL A 35 -1.18 -44.76 18.25
C VAL A 35 -0.66 -43.35 18.54
N ALA A 36 0.36 -42.93 17.79
CA ALA A 36 0.67 -41.55 17.45
C ALA A 36 1.76 -41.53 16.34
N PRO A 37 1.82 -40.54 15.43
CA PRO A 37 0.96 -39.35 15.25
C PRO A 37 0.22 -39.43 13.86
N PRO A 38 -0.55 -38.41 13.37
CA PRO A 38 -0.22 -36.99 13.37
C PRO A 38 -0.95 -36.18 14.46
N THR A 39 -0.17 -35.55 15.34
CA THR A 39 -0.34 -34.11 15.56
C THR A 39 -0.27 -33.45 14.17
N GLN A 40 -1.31 -32.71 13.78
CA GLN A 40 -1.46 -32.17 12.41
C GLN A 40 -0.14 -31.62 11.87
N THR A 41 0.22 -32.05 10.67
CA THR A 41 1.41 -31.58 9.97
C THR A 41 1.32 -30.06 9.77
N THR A 42 2.47 -29.41 9.65
CA THR A 42 2.51 -27.96 9.39
C THR A 42 1.76 -27.62 8.10
N GLN A 43 1.81 -28.48 7.08
CA GLN A 43 1.05 -28.31 5.84
C GLN A 43 -0.47 -28.35 6.07
N GLU A 44 -0.99 -29.31 6.85
CA GLU A 44 -2.43 -29.39 7.16
C GLU A 44 -2.90 -28.19 8.00
N LEU A 45 -2.09 -27.73 8.96
CA LEU A 45 -2.38 -26.56 9.78
C LEU A 45 -2.45 -25.27 8.95
N VAL A 46 -1.51 -25.08 8.01
CA VAL A 46 -1.51 -23.94 7.09
C VAL A 46 -2.67 -24.04 6.11
N GLN A 47 -2.92 -25.21 5.50
CA GLN A 47 -4.03 -25.38 4.56
C GLN A 47 -5.37 -25.05 5.21
N LYS A 48 -5.62 -25.55 6.44
CA LYS A 48 -6.83 -25.23 7.20
C LYS A 48 -7.00 -23.72 7.44
N TYR A 49 -5.91 -22.98 7.68
CA TYR A 49 -5.94 -21.52 7.78
C TYR A 49 -6.28 -20.84 6.44
N MET A 50 -5.73 -21.33 5.32
CA MET A 50 -6.03 -20.79 3.99
C MET A 50 -7.49 -21.04 3.60
N ASP A 51 -8.01 -22.25 3.82
CA ASP A 51 -9.40 -22.61 3.54
C ASP A 51 -10.38 -21.74 4.33
N ALA A 52 -10.12 -21.55 5.63
CA ALA A 52 -10.93 -20.68 6.49
C ALA A 52 -10.86 -19.21 6.06
N SER A 53 -9.66 -18.72 5.70
CA SER A 53 -9.44 -17.36 5.21
C SER A 53 -10.09 -17.10 3.84
N GLN A 54 -10.29 -18.16 3.03
CA GLN A 54 -10.98 -18.09 1.75
C GLN A 54 -12.51 -18.07 1.96
N ALA A 55 -13.00 -18.90 2.88
CA ALA A 55 -14.43 -18.97 3.24
C ALA A 55 -15.00 -17.61 3.68
N LEU A 56 -14.20 -16.80 4.41
CA LEU A 56 -14.59 -15.43 4.83
C LEU A 56 -15.02 -14.50 3.68
N THR A 57 -14.56 -14.75 2.45
CA THR A 57 -14.90 -13.91 1.27
C THR A 57 -15.45 -14.72 0.10
N ALA A 58 -15.92 -15.95 0.34
CA ALA A 58 -16.33 -16.85 -0.74
C ALA A 58 -17.57 -16.36 -1.52
N THR A 59 -18.58 -15.84 -0.82
CA THR A 59 -19.88 -15.43 -1.40
C THR A 59 -20.22 -13.96 -1.18
N GLN A 60 -19.74 -13.36 -0.09
CA GLN A 60 -19.94 -11.96 0.27
C GLN A 60 -18.78 -11.49 1.16
N LEU A 61 -18.71 -10.18 1.42
CA LEU A 61 -17.83 -9.65 2.48
C LEU A 61 -18.51 -9.79 3.84
N PRO A 62 -17.77 -10.07 4.93
CA PRO A 62 -18.36 -10.16 6.27
C PRO A 62 -19.05 -8.87 6.71
N ALA A 63 -20.08 -9.02 7.53
CA ALA A 63 -20.84 -7.87 8.03
C ALA A 63 -20.03 -7.10 9.06
N LYS A 64 -19.31 -7.80 9.95
CA LYS A 64 -18.53 -7.19 11.03
C LYS A 64 -17.03 -7.36 10.89
N GLY A 65 -16.28 -6.40 11.42
CA GLY A 65 -14.83 -6.46 11.46
C GLY A 65 -14.33 -7.68 12.25
N THR A 66 -15.03 -8.04 13.33
CA THR A 66 -14.74 -9.23 14.16
C THR A 66 -14.77 -10.53 13.36
N GLU A 67 -15.72 -10.66 12.43
CA GLU A 67 -15.80 -11.78 11.49
C GLU A 67 -14.66 -11.71 10.46
N ARG A 68 -14.47 -10.54 9.83
CA ARG A 68 -13.44 -10.32 8.79
C ARG A 68 -12.03 -10.65 9.26
N PHE A 69 -11.73 -10.40 10.53
CA PHE A 69 -10.41 -10.52 11.14
C PHE A 69 -10.34 -11.63 12.21
N ALA A 70 -11.27 -12.59 12.18
CA ALA A 70 -11.35 -13.70 13.13
C ALA A 70 -10.07 -14.56 13.20
N HIS A 71 -9.38 -14.72 12.06
CA HIS A 71 -8.15 -15.52 11.92
C HIS A 71 -6.85 -14.74 12.15
N LEU A 72 -6.93 -13.48 12.59
CA LEU A 72 -5.76 -12.75 13.07
C LEU A 72 -5.48 -13.12 14.54
N ASP A 73 -4.22 -13.24 14.92
CA ASP A 73 -3.82 -13.34 16.33
C ASP A 73 -4.11 -12.03 17.08
N ASP A 74 -4.28 -12.10 18.39
CA ASP A 74 -4.55 -10.89 19.18
C ASP A 74 -3.30 -10.00 19.30
N CYS A 75 -2.09 -10.57 19.10
CA CYS A 75 -0.84 -9.85 18.88
C CYS A 75 -0.57 -9.47 17.40
N TYR A 76 -1.56 -9.53 16.50
CA TYR A 76 -1.36 -9.16 15.10
C TYR A 76 -0.86 -7.71 14.95
N LEU A 77 0.24 -7.55 14.21
CA LEU A 77 0.71 -6.27 13.70
C LEU A 77 1.10 -6.43 12.23
N GLY A 78 0.31 -5.83 11.34
CA GLY A 78 0.58 -5.82 9.90
C GLY A 78 0.53 -4.40 9.35
N ASN A 79 1.62 -3.94 8.74
CA ASN A 79 1.70 -2.62 8.10
C ASN A 79 1.19 -1.46 8.99
N GLY A 80 1.55 -1.47 10.28
CA GLY A 80 1.15 -0.48 11.27
C GLY A 80 -0.28 -0.56 11.78
N SER A 81 -1.05 -1.60 11.40
CA SER A 81 -2.39 -1.86 11.92
C SER A 81 -2.40 -3.05 12.86
N SER A 82 -3.01 -2.88 14.04
CA SER A 82 -3.37 -3.98 14.94
C SER A 82 -4.73 -4.59 14.56
N LYS A 83 -4.99 -5.82 14.99
CA LYS A 83 -6.31 -6.49 14.81
C LYS A 83 -7.47 -5.61 15.30
N ALA A 84 -7.37 -5.06 16.51
CA ALA A 84 -8.39 -4.19 17.08
C ALA A 84 -8.69 -2.98 16.17
N ARG A 85 -7.65 -2.33 15.65
CA ARG A 85 -7.82 -1.19 14.73
C ARG A 85 -8.47 -1.60 13.41
N LEU A 86 -8.10 -2.75 12.85
CA LEU A 86 -8.70 -3.26 11.62
C LEU A 86 -10.20 -3.51 11.80
N ILE A 87 -10.60 -4.07 12.95
CA ILE A 87 -12.01 -4.27 13.32
C ILE A 87 -12.74 -2.91 13.41
N THR A 88 -12.25 -1.97 14.23
CA THR A 88 -12.84 -0.64 14.39
C THR A 88 -13.00 0.08 13.05
N ASN A 89 -11.94 0.13 12.24
CA ASN A 89 -11.97 0.79 10.94
C ASN A 89 -12.98 0.14 9.97
N TRP A 90 -13.14 -1.19 10.00
CA TRP A 90 -14.15 -1.91 9.21
C TRP A 90 -15.57 -1.56 9.64
N ASP A 91 -15.85 -1.56 10.95
CA ASP A 91 -17.19 -1.31 11.47
C ASP A 91 -17.60 0.17 11.35
N GLU A 92 -16.67 1.11 11.51
CA GLU A 92 -16.91 2.56 11.35
C GLU A 92 -17.09 2.99 9.88
N ASN A 93 -16.41 2.34 8.93
CA ASN A 93 -16.37 2.75 7.51
C ASN A 93 -16.96 1.68 6.57
N GLN A 94 -17.86 0.84 7.11
CA GLN A 94 -18.35 -0.40 6.51
C GLN A 94 -18.77 -0.25 5.03
N ALA A 95 -19.61 0.73 4.70
CA ALA A 95 -20.13 0.90 3.34
C ALA A 95 -19.03 1.24 2.29
N GLN A 96 -18.07 2.10 2.66
CA GLN A 96 -16.94 2.46 1.80
C GLN A 96 -15.99 1.28 1.62
N ILE A 97 -15.72 0.54 2.71
CA ILE A 97 -14.81 -0.60 2.70
C ILE A 97 -15.42 -1.77 1.93
N GLN A 98 -16.71 -2.07 2.10
CA GLN A 98 -17.40 -3.10 1.34
C GLN A 98 -17.42 -2.78 -0.16
N THR A 99 -17.65 -1.52 -0.53
CA THR A 99 -17.53 -1.03 -1.91
C THR A 99 -16.12 -1.24 -2.46
N SER A 100 -15.09 -0.81 -1.72
CA SER A 100 -13.69 -0.86 -2.18
C SER A 100 -13.10 -2.27 -2.20
N ASN A 101 -13.59 -3.17 -1.35
CA ASN A 101 -13.12 -4.55 -1.24
C ASN A 101 -14.00 -5.57 -1.98
N ALA A 102 -15.06 -5.15 -2.70
CA ALA A 102 -15.99 -6.05 -3.38
C ALA A 102 -15.30 -7.04 -4.34
N TYR A 103 -14.15 -6.65 -4.92
CA TYR A 103 -13.32 -7.52 -5.75
C TYR A 103 -12.76 -8.77 -5.04
N GLN A 104 -12.75 -8.78 -3.70
CA GLN A 104 -12.30 -9.93 -2.90
C GLN A 104 -13.35 -11.05 -2.85
N ILE A 105 -14.60 -10.78 -3.27
CA ILE A 105 -15.67 -11.78 -3.28
C ILE A 105 -15.36 -12.87 -4.33
N GLY A 106 -15.39 -14.13 -3.88
CA GLY A 106 -15.07 -15.30 -4.69
C GLY A 106 -13.58 -15.46 -5.02
N ARG A 107 -12.68 -14.73 -4.34
CA ARG A 107 -11.23 -14.93 -4.52
C ARG A 107 -10.80 -16.32 -4.06
N SER A 108 -9.80 -16.88 -4.72
CA SER A 108 -9.15 -18.13 -4.30
C SER A 108 -7.67 -17.93 -3.99
N PHE A 109 -7.11 -18.83 -3.18
CA PHE A 109 -5.67 -18.91 -2.93
C PHE A 109 -5.03 -20.03 -3.76
N GLU A 110 -3.93 -19.72 -4.42
CA GLU A 110 -3.16 -20.66 -5.25
C GLU A 110 -1.67 -20.64 -4.84
N ASN A 111 -0.88 -21.62 -5.28
CA ASN A 111 0.58 -21.66 -5.12
C ASN A 111 1.09 -21.50 -3.66
N LEU A 112 0.37 -22.07 -2.69
CA LEU A 112 0.78 -22.07 -1.28
C LEU A 112 2.14 -22.75 -1.08
N GLN A 113 3.06 -22.08 -0.39
CA GLN A 113 4.38 -22.57 -0.02
C GLN A 113 4.70 -22.23 1.44
N ILE A 114 5.28 -23.18 2.17
CA ILE A 114 5.92 -22.92 3.46
C ILE A 114 7.35 -22.45 3.19
N LEU A 115 7.69 -21.25 3.64
CA LEU A 115 9.02 -20.65 3.47
C LEU A 115 9.95 -20.97 4.64
N ALA A 116 9.42 -20.99 5.86
CA ALA A 116 10.15 -21.31 7.08
C ALA A 116 9.20 -21.81 8.16
N GLU A 117 9.69 -22.68 9.03
CA GLU A 117 8.98 -23.18 10.22
C GLU A 117 9.86 -22.96 11.45
N ARG A 118 9.27 -22.50 12.56
CA ARG A 118 9.94 -22.30 13.84
C ARG A 118 9.08 -22.87 14.97
N LYS A 119 9.58 -23.91 15.65
CA LYS A 119 8.98 -24.45 16.88
C LYS A 119 9.88 -24.10 18.05
N THR A 120 9.37 -23.30 18.98
CA THR A 120 10.12 -22.78 20.12
C THR A 120 9.30 -22.88 21.40
N THR A 121 9.97 -22.70 22.54
CA THR A 121 9.32 -22.55 23.85
C THR A 121 9.54 -21.11 24.31
N ASN A 122 8.46 -20.44 24.69
CA ASN A 122 8.50 -19.09 25.26
C ASN A 122 9.18 -19.12 26.65
N ALA A 123 9.61 -17.96 27.14
CA ALA A 123 10.24 -17.84 28.46
C ALA A 123 9.33 -18.28 29.63
N ASP A 124 8.01 -18.28 29.43
CA ASP A 124 6.99 -18.78 30.37
C ASP A 124 6.76 -20.30 30.28
N GLY A 125 7.53 -21.03 29.46
CA GLY A 125 7.41 -22.47 29.26
C GLY A 125 6.35 -22.91 28.25
N SER A 126 5.56 -21.98 27.68
CA SER A 126 4.52 -22.31 26.71
C SER A 126 5.08 -22.56 25.29
N ALA A 127 4.47 -23.47 24.54
CA ALA A 127 4.86 -23.78 23.17
C ALA A 127 4.44 -22.68 22.18
N ARG A 128 5.32 -22.41 21.22
CA ARG A 128 5.13 -21.46 20.11
C ARG A 128 5.51 -22.11 18.79
N HIS A 129 4.65 -22.01 17.79
CA HIS A 129 4.87 -22.55 16.46
C HIS A 129 4.57 -21.47 15.42
N GLU A 130 5.60 -20.92 14.80
CA GLU A 130 5.47 -19.97 13.70
C GLU A 130 5.75 -20.60 12.35
N VAL A 131 5.05 -20.13 11.33
CA VAL A 131 5.24 -20.56 9.93
C VAL A 131 5.20 -19.32 9.03
N ASP A 132 6.28 -19.06 8.30
CA ASP A 132 6.25 -18.06 7.23
C ASP A 132 5.75 -18.72 5.96
N ILE A 133 4.74 -18.13 5.32
CA ILE A 133 4.12 -18.68 4.11
C ILE A 133 4.22 -17.71 2.93
N SER A 134 4.19 -18.27 1.72
CA SER A 134 3.93 -17.55 0.47
C SER A 134 2.70 -18.13 -0.21
N TYR A 135 1.89 -17.29 -0.85
CA TYR A 135 0.75 -17.70 -1.67
C TYR A 135 0.41 -16.64 -2.72
N ASP A 136 -0.37 -17.03 -3.72
CA ASP A 136 -0.99 -16.11 -4.68
C ASP A 136 -2.48 -15.96 -4.36
N GLU A 137 -3.04 -14.76 -4.54
CA GLU A 137 -4.49 -14.53 -4.58
C GLU A 137 -4.96 -14.44 -6.03
N LYS A 138 -6.11 -15.02 -6.35
CA LYS A 138 -6.75 -14.94 -7.67
C LYS A 138 -8.16 -14.43 -7.54
N PHE A 139 -8.50 -13.42 -8.34
CA PHE A 139 -9.78 -12.72 -8.23
C PHE A 139 -10.73 -13.11 -9.35
N THR A 140 -12.03 -13.01 -9.06
CA THR A 140 -13.09 -13.29 -10.03
C THR A 140 -13.07 -12.35 -11.24
N ASP A 141 -12.39 -11.20 -11.14
CA ASP A 141 -12.16 -10.27 -12.26
C ASP A 141 -11.07 -10.72 -13.26
N GLY A 142 -10.32 -11.78 -12.94
CA GLY A 142 -9.27 -12.36 -13.79
C GLY A 142 -7.85 -11.84 -13.48
N THR A 143 -7.71 -10.90 -12.55
CA THR A 143 -6.41 -10.51 -12.02
C THR A 143 -5.93 -11.48 -10.92
N SER A 144 -4.67 -11.30 -10.49
CA SER A 144 -4.08 -12.05 -9.38
C SER A 144 -3.16 -11.13 -8.57
N THR A 145 -2.93 -11.40 -7.29
CA THR A 145 -1.84 -10.80 -6.52
C THR A 145 -0.81 -11.88 -6.24
N ARG A 146 0.45 -11.69 -6.64
CA ARG A 146 1.49 -12.72 -6.50
C ARG A 146 2.48 -12.49 -5.36
N ASP A 147 3.07 -13.59 -4.88
CA ASP A 147 4.01 -13.67 -3.76
C ASP A 147 3.53 -12.88 -2.52
N GLN A 148 2.28 -13.13 -2.10
CA GLN A 148 1.82 -12.65 -0.80
C GLN A 148 2.49 -13.42 0.30
N ARG A 149 2.98 -12.71 1.33
CA ARG A 149 3.71 -13.29 2.45
C ARG A 149 3.05 -12.91 3.76
N GLU A 150 2.90 -13.91 4.61
CA GLU A 150 2.30 -13.77 5.94
C GLU A 150 3.07 -14.67 6.92
N THR A 151 3.19 -14.23 8.17
CA THR A 151 3.69 -15.08 9.26
C THR A 151 2.51 -15.56 10.06
N LEU A 152 2.32 -16.88 10.12
CA LEU A 152 1.29 -17.54 10.93
C LEU A 152 1.86 -17.97 12.27
N ILE A 153 1.00 -18.06 13.28
CA ILE A 153 1.32 -18.58 14.61
C ILE A 153 0.24 -19.56 15.11
N ALA A 154 0.69 -20.64 15.73
CA ALA A 154 -0.07 -21.53 16.59
C ALA A 154 0.65 -21.69 17.94
N GLY A 155 -0.07 -22.13 18.97
CA GLY A 155 0.38 -22.05 20.36
C GLY A 155 0.24 -20.62 20.90
N ASN A 156 1.18 -20.23 21.78
CA ASN A 156 1.13 -18.98 22.54
C ASN A 156 1.96 -17.84 21.91
N SER A 157 1.32 -16.69 21.65
CA SER A 157 1.96 -15.47 21.14
C SER A 157 2.70 -14.62 22.19
N SER A 158 2.93 -15.18 23.39
CA SER A 158 3.74 -14.58 24.46
C SER A 158 5.07 -14.04 23.96
N GLY A 159 5.47 -12.87 24.47
CA GLY A 159 6.64 -12.11 24.01
C GLY A 159 6.42 -11.25 22.76
N THR A 160 5.29 -11.34 22.05
CA THR A 160 5.00 -10.46 20.89
C THR A 160 4.12 -9.25 21.24
N CYS A 161 3.20 -9.38 22.20
CA CYS A 161 2.41 -8.25 22.70
C CYS A 161 2.02 -8.44 24.18
N SER A 162 1.39 -7.42 24.77
CA SER A 162 0.98 -7.41 26.19
C SER A 162 -0.17 -8.36 26.54
N THR A 163 -0.94 -8.81 25.55
CA THR A 163 -2.11 -9.67 25.76
C THR A 163 -2.04 -10.84 24.77
N PRO A 164 -1.17 -11.83 25.04
CA PRO A 164 -0.95 -12.94 24.14
C PRO A 164 -2.10 -13.93 24.17
N ARG A 165 -2.27 -14.66 23.06
CA ARG A 165 -3.25 -15.74 22.91
C ARG A 165 -2.53 -17.07 22.78
N ASN A 166 -2.99 -18.06 23.55
CA ASN A 166 -2.62 -19.47 23.39
C ASN A 166 -3.78 -20.25 22.75
N ALA A 167 -3.62 -20.70 21.51
CA ALA A 167 -4.59 -21.54 20.82
C ALA A 167 -3.93 -22.40 19.73
N ALA A 168 -4.52 -23.56 19.41
CA ALA A 168 -3.91 -24.57 18.55
C ALA A 168 -4.02 -24.28 17.04
N GLU A 169 -5.01 -23.49 16.63
CA GLU A 169 -5.19 -23.12 15.21
C GLU A 169 -4.13 -22.12 14.76
N MET A 170 -3.71 -22.22 13.49
CA MET A 170 -2.91 -21.17 12.85
C MET A 170 -3.70 -19.88 12.73
N ARG A 171 -3.04 -18.76 13.05
CA ARG A 171 -3.58 -17.39 13.00
C ARG A 171 -2.52 -16.48 12.39
N ALA A 172 -2.89 -15.49 11.61
CA ALA A 172 -1.91 -14.53 11.10
C ALA A 172 -1.39 -13.64 12.24
N LEU A 173 -0.08 -13.54 12.37
CA LEU A 173 0.62 -12.64 13.28
C LEU A 173 0.95 -11.28 12.62
N GLY A 174 0.83 -11.21 11.29
CA GLY A 174 1.19 -10.02 10.53
C GLY A 174 2.71 -9.92 10.29
N ASN A 175 3.10 -9.02 9.40
CA ASN A 175 4.49 -8.81 9.01
C ASN A 175 5.33 -8.00 10.02
N GLN A 176 4.78 -7.69 11.19
CA GLN A 176 5.41 -6.95 12.30
C GLN A 176 5.98 -5.58 11.92
N ARG A 177 5.53 -4.99 10.79
CA ARG A 177 5.92 -3.63 10.40
C ARG A 177 5.11 -2.59 11.18
N MET A 178 5.80 -1.57 11.69
CA MET A 178 5.21 -0.44 12.42
C MET A 178 4.43 0.52 11.51
N VAL A 179 4.74 0.55 10.21
CA VAL A 179 4.04 1.31 9.18
C VAL A 179 3.91 0.48 7.91
N GLY A 180 2.90 0.75 7.10
CA GLY A 180 2.80 0.20 5.76
C GLY A 180 3.75 0.93 4.82
N VAL A 181 4.54 0.19 4.04
CA VAL A 181 5.36 0.74 2.96
C VAL A 181 5.18 -0.07 1.67
N GLY A 182 5.09 0.62 0.54
CA GLY A 182 4.85 0.01 -0.77
C GLY A 182 5.30 0.90 -1.93
N LEU A 183 5.37 0.30 -3.11
CA LEU A 183 5.72 0.97 -4.36
C LEU A 183 4.69 0.58 -5.42
N VAL A 184 4.18 1.57 -6.15
CA VAL A 184 3.25 1.33 -7.25
C VAL A 184 3.69 2.12 -8.48
N SER A 185 3.97 1.41 -9.57
CA SER A 185 4.22 2.01 -10.87
C SER A 185 2.92 2.47 -11.52
N ARG A 186 2.92 3.66 -12.11
CA ARG A 186 1.72 4.26 -12.71
C ARG A 186 2.00 4.78 -14.11
N ASN A 187 1.05 4.51 -14.99
CA ASN A 187 0.86 5.18 -16.27
C ASN A 187 -0.41 6.02 -16.14
N ARG A 188 -0.34 7.34 -16.37
CA ARG A 188 -1.49 8.24 -16.19
C ARG A 188 -1.75 9.10 -17.42
N ALA A 189 -3.01 9.14 -17.82
CA ALA A 189 -3.57 10.20 -18.66
C ALA A 189 -4.26 11.22 -17.75
N ASN A 190 -3.75 12.46 -17.74
CA ASN A 190 -4.40 13.57 -17.05
C ASN A 190 -5.09 14.45 -18.10
N VAL A 191 -6.39 14.67 -17.95
CA VAL A 191 -7.17 15.63 -18.72
C VAL A 191 -7.47 16.82 -17.81
N MET A 192 -7.10 18.03 -18.26
CA MET A 192 -7.18 19.26 -17.46
C MET A 192 -8.21 20.21 -18.04
N ARG A 193 -9.07 20.71 -17.15
CA ARG A 193 -10.15 21.67 -17.41
C ARG A 193 -10.07 22.84 -16.45
N GLN A 194 -10.55 23.98 -16.91
CA GLN A 194 -10.73 25.16 -16.07
C GLN A 194 -11.94 24.94 -15.17
N LEU A 195 -11.74 25.14 -13.87
CA LEU A 195 -12.79 25.22 -12.86
C LEU A 195 -13.57 26.53 -12.99
N ALA A 196 -13.19 27.45 -13.89
CA ALA A 196 -13.99 28.60 -14.27
C ALA A 196 -15.32 28.16 -14.93
N ASP A 197 -15.23 27.36 -15.98
CA ASP A 197 -16.32 27.13 -16.95
C ASP A 197 -16.35 25.71 -17.57
N GLY A 198 -15.42 24.83 -17.19
CA GLY A 198 -15.29 23.48 -17.75
C GLY A 198 -14.53 23.41 -19.08
N GLN A 199 -13.95 24.51 -19.59
CA GLN A 199 -13.20 24.51 -20.84
C GLN A 199 -11.81 23.88 -20.70
N PRO A 200 -11.17 23.41 -21.80
CA PRO A 200 -9.79 22.93 -21.78
C PRO A 200 -8.80 23.96 -21.20
N SER A 201 -7.90 23.50 -20.32
CA SER A 201 -6.78 24.33 -19.83
C SER A 201 -5.71 24.50 -20.92
N ALA A 202 -4.75 25.43 -20.75
CA ALA A 202 -3.68 25.68 -21.73
C ALA A 202 -2.78 24.46 -22.04
N ASN A 203 -2.67 23.51 -21.11
CA ASN A 203 -2.05 22.20 -21.33
C ASN A 203 -3.10 21.12 -20.99
N PRO A 204 -4.10 20.89 -21.85
CA PRO A 204 -5.34 20.19 -21.49
C PRO A 204 -5.18 18.68 -21.39
N PHE A 205 -4.03 18.15 -21.83
CA PHE A 205 -3.70 16.73 -21.79
C PHE A 205 -2.25 16.53 -21.39
N GLN A 206 -1.97 15.55 -20.54
CA GLN A 206 -0.61 15.14 -20.16
C GLN A 206 -0.55 13.63 -19.96
N LEU A 207 0.51 13.00 -20.47
CA LEU A 207 0.84 11.61 -20.16
C LEU A 207 1.97 11.56 -19.15
N ARG A 208 1.88 10.65 -18.18
CA ARG A 208 2.81 10.59 -17.04
C ARG A 208 3.19 9.15 -16.69
N ARG A 209 4.49 8.92 -16.47
CA ARG A 209 5.05 7.67 -15.93
C ARG A 209 5.65 7.99 -14.57
N GLU A 210 5.19 7.32 -13.53
CA GLU A 210 5.64 7.59 -12.15
C GLU A 210 5.69 6.33 -11.29
N VAL A 211 6.38 6.44 -10.15
CA VAL A 211 6.27 5.50 -9.03
C VAL A 211 5.69 6.27 -7.85
N GLN A 212 4.60 5.78 -7.27
CA GLN A 212 4.12 6.24 -5.96
C GLN A 212 4.91 5.55 -4.87
N PHE A 213 5.33 6.32 -3.86
CA PHE A 213 5.89 5.82 -2.61
C PHE A 213 4.77 5.77 -1.58
N GLY A 214 4.18 4.59 -1.41
CA GLY A 214 3.15 4.36 -0.41
C GLY A 214 3.79 4.26 0.98
N ILE A 215 3.39 5.13 1.90
CA ILE A 215 3.70 5.09 3.33
C ILE A 215 2.39 5.40 4.08
N THR A 216 1.88 4.41 4.81
CA THR A 216 0.73 4.59 5.71
C THR A 216 1.19 4.35 7.14
N ASP A 217 0.86 5.27 8.04
CA ASP A 217 1.11 5.15 9.47
C ASP A 217 -0.21 5.17 10.22
N PRO A 218 -0.91 4.03 10.30
CA PRO A 218 -2.16 3.95 11.04
C PRO A 218 -1.91 4.28 12.52
N ALA A 219 -0.86 3.70 13.12
CA ALA A 219 -0.52 3.86 14.53
C ALA A 219 -0.12 5.29 14.95
N ARG A 220 0.03 6.24 14.01
CA ARG A 220 0.40 7.65 14.23
C ARG A 220 1.79 7.86 14.85
N LEU A 221 2.67 6.87 14.74
CA LEU A 221 4.00 6.82 15.36
C LEU A 221 5.04 7.68 14.64
N ALA A 222 4.93 7.84 13.32
CA ALA A 222 5.93 8.47 12.48
C ALA A 222 5.59 9.94 12.16
N THR A 223 6.64 10.76 12.12
CA THR A 223 6.58 12.19 11.77
C THR A 223 6.96 12.41 10.30
N TYR A 224 8.05 11.77 9.85
CA TYR A 224 8.53 11.80 8.47
C TYR A 224 9.22 10.50 8.06
N ALA A 225 9.53 10.38 6.78
CA ALA A 225 10.33 9.31 6.21
C ALA A 225 11.37 9.86 5.23
N ILE A 226 12.52 9.19 5.12
CA ILE A 226 13.50 9.39 4.06
C ILE A 226 13.42 8.18 3.13
N VAL A 227 13.01 8.41 1.88
CA VAL A 227 12.91 7.39 0.84
C VAL A 227 14.09 7.55 -0.10
N SER A 228 14.91 6.50 -0.32
CA SER A 228 16.09 6.61 -1.20
C SER A 228 16.32 5.39 -2.09
N TRP A 229 16.82 5.63 -3.29
CA TRP A 229 17.11 4.61 -4.30
C TRP A 229 18.39 4.95 -5.09
N PRO A 230 19.02 3.97 -5.79
CA PRO A 230 20.17 4.24 -6.64
C PRO A 230 19.88 5.29 -7.72
N SER A 231 20.87 6.11 -8.06
CA SER A 231 20.82 6.88 -9.31
C SER A 231 20.93 5.96 -10.53
N ALA A 232 20.39 6.37 -11.67
CA ALA A 232 20.62 5.70 -12.95
C ALA A 232 22.10 5.79 -13.39
N GLN A 233 22.81 6.84 -12.96
CA GLN A 233 24.24 6.99 -13.23
C GLN A 233 25.06 6.27 -12.14
N ALA A 234 25.86 5.29 -12.57
CA ALA A 234 26.75 4.55 -11.67
C ALA A 234 27.77 5.48 -11.00
N GLY A 235 27.98 5.30 -9.69
CA GLY A 235 28.88 6.12 -8.89
C GLY A 235 28.30 7.46 -8.40
N SER A 236 27.15 7.91 -8.93
CA SER A 236 26.46 9.11 -8.43
C SER A 236 25.80 8.88 -7.07
N ALA A 237 25.54 9.97 -6.34
CA ALA A 237 24.77 9.95 -5.09
C ALA A 237 23.38 9.31 -5.29
N ARG A 238 22.85 8.69 -4.23
CA ARG A 238 21.49 8.14 -4.22
C ARG A 238 20.46 9.27 -4.37
N ASN A 239 19.44 9.04 -5.20
CA ASN A 239 18.24 9.86 -5.19
C ASN A 239 17.54 9.70 -3.83
N SER A 240 16.98 10.78 -3.29
CA SER A 240 16.28 10.74 -2.01
C SER A 240 15.15 11.75 -1.88
N LEU A 241 14.08 11.40 -1.18
CA LEU A 241 12.94 12.27 -0.89
C LEU A 241 12.66 12.26 0.61
N LYS A 242 12.37 13.44 1.18
CA LYS A 242 11.80 13.58 2.53
C LYS A 242 10.29 13.60 2.41
N LEU A 243 9.58 12.65 3.01
CA LEU A 243 8.12 12.54 3.00
C LEU A 243 7.56 12.84 4.39
N LEU A 244 6.56 13.71 4.49
CA LEU A 244 5.93 14.14 5.74
C LEU A 244 4.61 13.41 5.99
N SER A 245 4.32 13.07 7.25
CA SER A 245 3.08 12.38 7.60
C SER A 245 1.84 13.27 7.47
N PRO A 246 0.67 12.70 7.13
CA PRO A 246 -0.58 13.48 7.01
C PRO A 246 -0.96 14.20 8.31
N ARG A 247 -0.68 13.58 9.46
CA ARG A 247 -0.89 14.17 10.79
C ARG A 247 -0.08 15.44 10.99
N ILE A 248 1.22 15.42 10.66
CA ILE A 248 2.09 16.60 10.81
C ILE A 248 1.68 17.72 9.84
N MET A 249 1.35 17.40 8.58
CA MET A 249 0.84 18.39 7.62
C MET A 249 -0.46 19.08 8.05
N ARG A 250 -1.32 18.37 8.81
CA ARG A 250 -2.60 18.88 9.32
C ARG A 250 -2.41 19.69 10.62
N ASP A 251 -1.74 19.10 11.60
CA ASP A 251 -1.84 19.50 13.00
C ASP A 251 -0.65 20.35 13.49
N ALA A 252 0.53 20.29 12.84
CA ALA A 252 1.72 20.94 13.38
C ALA A 252 1.68 22.47 13.22
N PRO A 253 2.10 23.26 14.25
CA PRO A 253 2.15 24.72 14.16
C PRO A 253 3.01 25.23 13.00
N GLU A 254 4.16 24.60 12.75
CA GLU A 254 5.11 24.98 11.70
C GLU A 254 4.59 24.70 10.28
N MET A 255 3.46 24.01 10.15
CA MET A 255 2.78 23.76 8.87
C MET A 255 1.60 24.69 8.62
N GLN A 256 1.14 25.49 9.60
CA GLN A 256 -0.07 26.28 9.43
C GLN A 256 0.13 27.39 8.38
N GLY A 257 -0.71 27.39 7.34
CA GLY A 257 -0.56 28.31 6.21
C GLY A 257 0.59 27.97 5.24
N VAL A 258 1.33 26.88 5.47
CA VAL A 258 2.41 26.40 4.59
C VAL A 258 1.84 25.52 3.48
N ARG A 259 2.45 25.55 2.29
CA ARG A 259 2.03 24.72 1.17
C ARG A 259 1.98 23.23 1.55
N GLY A 260 0.83 22.61 1.28
CA GLY A 260 0.54 21.23 1.64
C GLY A 260 -0.30 21.08 2.91
N ASN A 261 -0.46 22.13 3.72
CA ASN A 261 -1.36 22.13 4.88
C ASN A 261 -2.81 21.87 4.49
N ALA A 262 -3.42 20.83 5.06
CA ALA A 262 -4.74 20.36 4.66
C ALA A 262 -5.39 19.45 5.71
N SER A 263 -6.72 19.27 5.61
CA SER A 263 -7.50 18.34 6.43
C SER A 263 -7.32 16.87 6.02
N TYR A 264 -6.08 16.36 6.07
CA TYR A 264 -5.80 14.96 5.75
C TYR A 264 -6.43 14.00 6.78
N ALA A 265 -6.82 12.81 6.33
CA ALA A 265 -7.06 11.67 7.21
C ALA A 265 -5.72 11.00 7.55
N ASP A 266 -5.60 10.38 8.73
CA ASP A 266 -4.36 9.68 9.13
C ASP A 266 -4.06 8.45 8.25
N THR A 267 -5.08 7.94 7.54
CA THR A 267 -4.97 6.87 6.54
C THR A 267 -4.49 7.37 5.17
N ASN A 268 -4.31 8.69 4.97
CA ASN A 268 -3.72 9.21 3.74
C ASN A 268 -2.21 8.88 3.66
N ASN A 269 -1.70 8.86 2.44
CA ASN A 269 -0.28 8.65 2.19
C ASN A 269 0.56 9.84 2.70
N PHE A 270 1.80 9.57 3.11
CA PHE A 270 2.80 10.62 3.33
C PHE A 270 3.09 11.34 2.00
N ARG A 271 3.52 12.60 2.07
CA ARG A 271 3.77 13.43 0.88
C ARG A 271 5.13 14.08 0.93
N GLN A 272 5.78 14.21 -0.22
CA GLN A 272 7.15 14.70 -0.33
C GLN A 272 7.26 16.21 -0.09
N CYS A 273 8.19 16.60 0.78
CA CYS A 273 8.67 17.96 0.90
C CYS A 273 9.51 18.29 -0.33
N ARG A 274 9.35 19.48 -0.90
CA ARG A 274 9.99 19.84 -2.18
C ARG A 274 11.45 20.23 -1.93
N SER A 275 12.35 19.70 -2.76
CA SER A 275 13.76 20.10 -2.78
C SER A 275 14.02 21.41 -3.54
N ASN A 276 13.09 21.83 -4.41
CA ASN A 276 13.17 23.06 -5.19
C ASN A 276 11.81 23.51 -5.77
N ALA A 277 11.79 24.70 -6.37
CA ALA A 277 10.58 25.35 -6.88
C ALA A 277 9.93 24.64 -8.09
N ASN A 278 10.64 23.73 -8.78
CA ASN A 278 10.12 22.94 -9.90
C ASN A 278 9.64 21.54 -9.51
N ASN A 279 10.10 20.99 -8.37
CA ASN A 279 9.88 19.59 -7.98
C ASN A 279 10.47 18.57 -8.98
N ASP A 280 11.69 18.83 -9.43
CA ASP A 280 12.46 17.99 -10.37
C ASP A 280 13.80 17.48 -9.79
N VAL A 281 14.16 17.89 -8.56
CA VAL A 281 15.33 17.38 -7.81
C VAL A 281 14.91 16.45 -6.67
N ALA A 282 15.38 15.20 -6.71
CA ALA A 282 15.19 14.20 -5.65
C ALA A 282 16.35 14.24 -4.64
N ASN A 283 16.35 15.24 -3.75
CA ASN A 283 17.35 15.34 -2.67
C ASN A 283 16.72 15.70 -1.30
N ALA A 284 16.66 14.73 -0.39
CA ALA A 284 16.13 14.90 0.96
C ALA A 284 16.96 15.86 1.84
N VAL A 285 18.24 16.10 1.51
CA VAL A 285 19.11 17.07 2.22
C VAL A 285 18.59 18.49 2.01
N THR A 286 18.19 18.84 0.78
CA THR A 286 17.69 20.19 0.44
C THR A 286 16.16 20.29 0.47
N ALA A 287 15.47 19.24 0.91
CA ALA A 287 14.01 19.22 1.04
C ALA A 287 13.54 20.05 2.24
N ASP A 288 12.67 21.02 1.97
CA ASP A 288 12.13 21.94 2.96
C ASP A 288 10.60 21.73 3.08
N CYS A 289 10.17 21.29 4.26
CA CYS A 289 8.77 20.98 4.54
C CYS A 289 7.98 22.20 5.02
N THR A 290 8.62 23.19 5.63
CA THR A 290 8.00 24.30 6.37
C THR A 290 8.04 25.62 5.60
N ASN A 291 8.84 25.70 4.53
CA ASN A 291 8.87 26.86 3.64
C ASN A 291 7.58 27.02 2.82
N ALA A 292 6.97 28.21 2.85
CA ALA A 292 5.70 28.50 2.20
C ALA A 292 5.68 28.31 0.66
N GLN A 293 6.82 28.45 -0.02
CA GLN A 293 6.96 28.30 -1.49
C GLN A 293 7.26 26.84 -1.90
N LEU A 294 8.07 26.16 -1.09
CA LEU A 294 8.43 24.76 -1.27
C LEU A 294 7.35 23.88 -0.63
N GLY A 295 7.42 23.68 0.68
CA GLY A 295 6.44 22.92 1.45
C GLY A 295 6.27 21.51 0.93
N VAL A 296 5.06 20.97 1.08
CA VAL A 296 4.72 19.60 0.74
C VAL A 296 3.86 19.51 -0.53
N ALA A 297 4.12 18.49 -1.35
CA ALA A 297 3.51 18.32 -2.67
C ALA A 297 2.75 16.98 -2.82
N ASN A 298 3.23 16.11 -3.70
CA ASN A 298 2.65 14.83 -4.06
C ASN A 298 3.37 13.68 -3.34
N ASP A 299 3.08 12.44 -3.71
CA ASP A 299 3.58 11.22 -3.08
C ASP A 299 4.25 10.28 -4.10
N TYR A 300 4.77 10.86 -5.19
CA TYR A 300 5.25 10.14 -6.36
C TYR A 300 6.45 10.83 -7.03
N TRP A 301 7.23 10.08 -7.80
CA TRP A 301 8.31 10.61 -8.64
C TRP A 301 8.25 10.00 -10.04
N GLY A 302 8.50 10.82 -11.08
CA GLY A 302 8.21 10.41 -12.46
C GLY A 302 8.41 11.47 -13.54
N SER A 303 8.35 11.05 -14.80
CA SER A 303 8.46 11.90 -16.00
C SER A 303 7.08 12.22 -16.59
N THR A 304 7.00 13.25 -17.43
CA THR A 304 5.71 13.71 -18.01
C THR A 304 5.93 14.22 -19.44
N VAL A 305 5.07 13.77 -20.36
CA VAL A 305 4.94 14.27 -21.74
C VAL A 305 3.72 15.20 -21.77
N ARG A 306 3.90 16.42 -22.28
CA ARG A 306 2.90 17.51 -22.23
C ARG A 306 2.41 17.98 -23.61
N SER A 307 3.14 17.64 -24.67
CA SER A 307 2.92 18.14 -26.03
C SER A 307 3.54 17.19 -27.06
N GLY A 308 3.20 17.39 -28.34
CA GLY A 308 3.64 16.55 -29.46
C GLY A 308 2.90 15.21 -29.51
N PHE A 309 3.05 14.40 -28.46
CA PHE A 309 2.53 13.03 -28.34
C PHE A 309 2.89 12.11 -29.52
N ASP A 310 3.92 12.48 -30.28
CA ASP A 310 4.56 11.69 -31.33
C ASP A 310 5.62 10.73 -30.76
N ALA A 311 6.19 9.88 -31.63
CA ALA A 311 7.17 8.87 -31.23
C ALA A 311 8.44 9.47 -30.59
N ALA A 312 8.87 10.67 -31.00
CA ALA A 312 10.05 11.32 -30.42
C ALA A 312 9.75 11.89 -29.02
N ALA A 313 8.58 12.51 -28.85
CA ALA A 313 8.10 12.99 -27.55
C ALA A 313 7.91 11.85 -26.54
N MET A 314 7.42 10.68 -26.98
CA MET A 314 7.32 9.48 -26.14
C MET A 314 8.70 8.93 -25.75
N ALA A 315 9.63 8.84 -26.72
CA ALA A 315 10.99 8.38 -26.47
C ALA A 315 11.75 9.30 -25.49
N ASP A 316 11.61 10.62 -25.62
CA ASP A 316 12.13 11.57 -24.62
C ASP A 316 11.51 11.34 -23.23
N GLY A 317 10.19 11.18 -23.15
CA GLY A 317 9.50 10.88 -21.89
C GLY A 317 10.01 9.60 -21.22
N ASP A 318 10.35 8.58 -22.02
CA ASP A 318 10.90 7.30 -21.57
C ASP A 318 12.37 7.43 -21.14
N ASN A 319 13.20 8.17 -21.89
CA ASN A 319 14.58 8.49 -21.51
C ASN A 319 14.63 9.29 -20.20
N ARG A 320 13.76 10.29 -20.04
CA ARG A 320 13.62 11.04 -18.78
C ARG A 320 13.13 10.19 -17.61
N PHE A 321 12.34 9.14 -17.85
CA PHE A 321 11.97 8.18 -16.80
C PHE A 321 13.14 7.26 -16.43
N ALA A 322 13.88 6.74 -17.41
CA ALA A 322 15.04 5.89 -17.20
C ALA A 322 16.12 6.59 -16.35
N ALA A 323 16.37 7.88 -16.61
CA ALA A 323 17.29 8.71 -15.83
C ALA A 323 16.96 8.80 -14.32
N LEU A 324 15.72 8.49 -13.91
CA LEU A 324 15.33 8.50 -12.50
C LEU A 324 15.85 7.31 -11.70
N GLY A 325 16.32 6.22 -12.35
CA GLY A 325 16.79 5.00 -11.67
C GLY A 325 15.67 4.10 -11.10
N LEU A 326 14.42 4.34 -11.47
CA LEU A 326 13.22 3.64 -10.97
C LEU A 326 12.75 2.52 -11.93
N ALA A 327 13.66 1.62 -12.28
CA ALA A 327 13.34 0.44 -13.10
C ALA A 327 12.75 -0.72 -12.26
N ALA A 328 12.13 -1.70 -12.92
CA ALA A 328 11.74 -2.94 -12.27
C ALA A 328 12.99 -3.61 -11.65
N GLY A 329 12.85 -4.12 -10.42
CA GLY A 329 13.97 -4.66 -9.64
C GLY A 329 14.75 -3.63 -8.82
N THR A 330 14.53 -2.32 -8.99
CA THR A 330 15.14 -1.30 -8.12
C THR A 330 14.72 -1.50 -6.67
N GLN A 331 15.71 -1.65 -5.77
CA GLN A 331 15.49 -1.65 -4.33
C GLN A 331 15.43 -0.22 -3.78
N VAL A 332 14.29 0.13 -3.19
CA VAL A 332 14.04 1.42 -2.52
C VAL A 332 14.09 1.21 -1.01
N ARG A 333 14.88 2.05 -0.34
CA ARG A 333 15.02 2.10 1.12
C ARG A 333 14.05 3.14 1.68
N PHE A 334 13.32 2.77 2.72
CA PHE A 334 12.43 3.64 3.49
C PHE A 334 12.96 3.70 4.92
N ASP A 335 13.46 4.85 5.34
CA ASP A 335 13.85 5.14 6.71
C ASP A 335 12.74 5.95 7.38
N ILE A 336 12.14 5.41 8.43
CA ILE A 336 10.98 5.99 9.11
C ILE A 336 11.44 6.66 10.40
N HIS A 337 10.99 7.89 10.64
CA HIS A 337 11.40 8.71 11.78
C HIS A 337 10.20 9.16 12.60
N ALA A 338 10.42 9.36 13.91
CA ALA A 338 9.44 9.91 14.86
C ALA A 338 9.90 11.22 15.51
N ASP A 339 11.10 11.71 15.15
CA ASP A 339 11.71 12.92 15.70
C ASP A 339 11.33 14.20 14.92
N GLU A 340 11.89 15.34 15.33
CA GLU A 340 11.60 16.66 14.75
C GLU A 340 12.47 17.04 13.52
N GLY A 341 13.29 16.14 12.98
CA GLY A 341 14.19 16.38 11.83
C GLY A 341 13.48 16.77 10.50
N TRP A 342 12.16 16.80 10.49
CA TRP A 342 11.34 17.36 9.41
C TRP A 342 11.26 18.89 9.43
N LYS A 343 11.40 19.54 10.59
CA LYS A 343 11.18 21.00 10.75
C LYS A 343 12.21 21.87 10.04
N ALA A 344 13.39 21.32 9.77
CA ALA A 344 14.52 22.02 9.17
C ALA A 344 15.04 21.32 7.91
N VAL A 345 15.60 22.11 6.99
CA VAL A 345 16.41 21.63 5.87
C VAL A 345 17.54 20.76 6.43
N ASN A 346 17.73 19.57 5.84
CA ASN A 346 18.67 18.54 6.31
C ASN A 346 18.54 18.09 7.78
N GLY A 347 17.44 18.41 8.48
CA GLY A 347 17.24 18.08 9.91
C GLY A 347 17.26 16.59 10.27
N GLN A 348 17.19 15.70 9.28
CA GLN A 348 17.37 14.25 9.42
C GLN A 348 18.84 13.81 9.64
N GLN A 349 19.82 14.70 9.41
CA GLN A 349 21.23 14.32 9.51
C GLN A 349 21.57 13.84 10.93
N GLY A 350 22.15 12.64 11.03
CA GLY A 350 22.51 12.03 12.31
C GLY A 350 21.32 11.52 13.13
N LYS A 351 20.09 11.52 12.60
CA LYS A 351 18.92 10.92 13.26
C LYS A 351 18.85 9.43 13.00
N THR A 352 18.54 8.66 14.03
CA THR A 352 18.30 7.21 13.92
C THR A 352 16.86 6.95 13.50
N PRO A 353 16.60 6.22 12.40
CA PRO A 353 15.25 5.78 12.05
C PRO A 353 14.67 4.85 13.13
N ILE A 354 13.38 5.01 13.45
CA ILE A 354 12.64 4.05 14.29
C ILE A 354 12.38 2.72 13.57
N ALA A 355 12.38 2.73 12.24
CA ALA A 355 12.38 1.53 11.41
C ALA A 355 13.04 1.81 10.05
N THR A 356 13.65 0.78 9.47
CA THR A 356 14.15 0.79 8.08
C THR A 356 13.52 -0.37 7.32
N TYR A 357 12.99 -0.10 6.14
CA TYR A 357 12.47 -1.12 5.22
C TYR A 357 13.17 -1.06 3.87
N GLN A 358 13.32 -2.22 3.24
CA GLN A 358 13.74 -2.35 1.85
C GLN A 358 12.57 -2.92 1.05
N VAL A 359 12.17 -2.23 -0.02
CA VAL A 359 11.08 -2.66 -0.90
C VAL A 359 11.59 -2.65 -2.33
N THR A 360 11.48 -3.80 -3.01
CA THR A 360 11.81 -3.90 -4.43
C THR A 360 10.63 -3.42 -5.27
N LEU A 361 10.87 -2.57 -6.26
CA LEU A 361 9.88 -2.24 -7.28
C LEU A 361 9.65 -3.48 -8.16
N LYS A 362 8.70 -4.35 -7.77
CA LYS A 362 8.40 -5.62 -8.48
C LYS A 362 8.22 -5.39 -9.98
N ASN A 363 7.55 -4.30 -10.32
CA ASN A 363 7.05 -4.00 -11.65
C ASN A 363 7.25 -2.52 -11.98
N GLY A 364 7.92 -2.22 -13.10
CA GLY A 364 8.06 -0.86 -13.64
C GLY A 364 6.80 -0.39 -14.36
N SER A 365 6.67 0.92 -14.56
CA SER A 365 5.61 1.50 -15.42
C SER A 365 5.88 1.14 -16.88
N TYR A 366 4.83 0.98 -17.67
CA TYR A 366 4.97 0.71 -19.11
C TYR A 366 5.62 1.91 -19.82
N PRO A 367 6.56 1.70 -20.76
CA PRO A 367 7.06 2.76 -21.64
C PRO A 367 5.93 3.50 -22.37
N PHE A 368 6.07 4.81 -22.54
CA PHE A 368 5.16 5.63 -23.34
C PHE A 368 5.10 5.11 -24.78
N ALA A 369 6.24 4.71 -25.34
CA ALA A 369 6.29 4.15 -26.70
C ALA A 369 5.53 2.81 -26.86
N GLN A 370 5.11 2.16 -25.77
CA GLN A 370 4.35 0.89 -25.78
C GLN A 370 2.85 1.06 -25.52
N ILE A 371 2.38 2.25 -25.11
CA ILE A 371 0.96 2.52 -24.86
C ILE A 371 0.49 3.67 -25.76
N PRO A 372 -0.27 3.40 -26.83
CA PRO A 372 -0.89 4.47 -27.61
C PRO A 372 -1.94 5.20 -26.76
N VAL A 373 -2.21 6.47 -27.06
CA VAL A 373 -3.04 7.35 -26.21
C VAL A 373 -4.42 6.75 -25.90
N ASN A 374 -5.04 6.08 -26.87
CA ASN A 374 -6.35 5.42 -26.75
C ASN A 374 -6.36 4.12 -25.94
N ALA A 375 -5.19 3.57 -25.58
CA ALA A 375 -5.05 2.40 -24.72
C ALA A 375 -5.04 2.75 -23.22
N TYR A 376 -4.89 4.03 -22.87
CA TYR A 376 -5.22 4.50 -21.53
C TYR A 376 -6.73 4.33 -21.29
N PRO A 377 -7.16 4.03 -20.05
CA PRO A 377 -8.57 4.17 -19.73
C PRO A 377 -8.99 5.63 -19.97
N GLN A 378 -10.25 5.88 -20.33
CA GLN A 378 -10.72 7.24 -20.61
C GLN A 378 -12.25 7.33 -20.61
N PHE A 379 -12.81 8.43 -20.10
CA PHE A 379 -14.23 8.74 -20.31
C PHE A 379 -14.43 9.12 -21.78
N ASN A 380 -15.17 8.28 -22.51
CA ASN A 380 -15.59 8.53 -23.89
C ASN A 380 -16.67 9.61 -23.92
N THR A 381 -17.56 9.61 -22.92
CA THR A 381 -18.60 10.61 -22.70
C THR A 381 -18.79 10.86 -21.22
N ILE A 382 -19.09 12.10 -20.85
CA ILE A 382 -19.57 12.50 -19.52
C ILE A 382 -20.81 13.40 -19.68
N SER A 383 -21.80 13.22 -18.82
CA SER A 383 -23.05 14.00 -18.79
C SER A 383 -23.45 14.27 -17.33
N PRO A 384 -23.93 15.47 -16.94
CA PRO A 384 -24.19 16.65 -17.77
C PRO A 384 -22.90 17.28 -18.32
N SER A 385 -23.00 18.38 -19.06
CA SER A 385 -21.83 19.02 -19.68
C SER A 385 -20.79 19.45 -18.65
N GLU A 386 -19.52 19.58 -19.06
CA GLU A 386 -18.44 19.96 -18.15
C GLU A 386 -18.67 21.33 -17.47
N ALA A 387 -19.39 22.25 -18.14
CA ALA A 387 -19.80 23.52 -17.56
C ALA A 387 -20.84 23.35 -16.43
N GLU A 388 -21.83 22.48 -16.63
CA GLU A 388 -22.85 22.15 -15.60
C GLU A 388 -22.22 21.39 -14.42
N ILE A 389 -21.28 20.49 -14.69
CA ILE A 389 -20.47 19.79 -13.68
C ILE A 389 -19.67 20.78 -12.83
N VAL A 390 -18.98 21.73 -13.46
CA VAL A 390 -18.21 22.78 -12.76
C VAL A 390 -19.13 23.70 -11.95
N ALA A 391 -20.30 24.07 -12.47
CA ALA A 391 -21.30 24.83 -11.71
C ALA A 391 -21.79 24.04 -10.48
N ALA A 392 -22.09 22.75 -10.64
CA ALA A 392 -22.49 21.87 -9.54
C ALA A 392 -21.39 21.69 -8.48
N PHE A 393 -20.11 21.54 -8.88
CA PHE A 393 -18.97 21.50 -7.95
C PHE A 393 -18.79 22.78 -7.12
N LYS A 394 -19.22 23.94 -7.63
CA LYS A 394 -19.23 25.21 -6.87
C LYS A 394 -20.47 25.36 -5.98
N ALA A 395 -21.58 24.71 -6.35
CA ALA A 395 -22.86 24.73 -5.64
C ALA A 395 -22.97 23.55 -4.66
N GLY A 396 -24.04 22.73 -4.76
CA GLY A 396 -24.33 21.61 -3.87
C GLY A 396 -23.80 20.24 -4.32
N GLY A 397 -23.30 20.12 -5.55
CA GLY A 397 -22.91 18.84 -6.17
C GLY A 397 -23.99 18.26 -7.07
N GLY A 398 -23.85 16.99 -7.43
CA GLY A 398 -24.75 16.27 -8.31
C GLY A 398 -24.25 14.86 -8.64
N SER A 399 -24.59 14.39 -9.84
CA SER A 399 -24.16 13.09 -10.36
C SER A 399 -23.76 13.20 -11.82
N ALA A 400 -22.65 12.59 -12.20
CA ALA A 400 -22.19 12.50 -13.58
C ALA A 400 -22.39 11.08 -14.11
N GLN A 401 -23.08 10.92 -15.23
CA GLN A 401 -23.09 9.68 -16.02
C GLN A 401 -21.82 9.64 -16.87
N VAL A 402 -21.05 8.56 -16.76
CA VAL A 402 -19.87 8.32 -17.59
C VAL A 402 -20.03 7.05 -18.42
N VAL A 403 -19.45 7.06 -19.61
CA VAL A 403 -19.13 5.87 -20.40
C VAL A 403 -17.63 5.90 -20.69
N TRP A 404 -16.93 4.78 -20.51
CA TRP A 404 -15.47 4.74 -20.64
C TRP A 404 -14.95 3.58 -21.49
N SER A 405 -13.76 3.79 -22.04
CA SER A 405 -12.92 2.72 -22.56
C SER A 405 -12.07 2.14 -21.41
N ALA A 406 -12.01 0.81 -21.32
CA ALA A 406 -11.16 0.12 -20.36
C ALA A 406 -9.67 0.28 -20.72
N ALA A 407 -8.78 0.14 -19.73
CA ALA A 407 -7.35 0.13 -19.97
C ALA A 407 -6.93 -1.06 -20.85
N GLN A 408 -6.08 -0.81 -21.85
CA GLN A 408 -5.51 -1.82 -22.75
C GLN A 408 -3.99 -1.90 -22.49
N PRO A 409 -3.53 -2.69 -21.51
CA PRO A 409 -2.11 -2.86 -21.28
C PRO A 409 -1.42 -3.55 -22.48
N PRO A 410 -0.11 -3.34 -22.70
CA PRO A 410 0.63 -3.97 -23.80
C PRO A 410 0.49 -5.49 -23.83
N ALA A 411 0.49 -6.09 -25.02
CA ALA A 411 0.33 -7.54 -25.20
C ALA A 411 1.32 -8.35 -24.36
N GLY A 412 0.85 -9.43 -23.73
CA GLY A 412 1.63 -10.25 -22.79
C GLY A 412 1.73 -9.70 -21.36
N SER A 413 1.14 -8.53 -21.08
CA SER A 413 1.03 -8.01 -19.70
C SER A 413 0.10 -8.85 -18.82
N MET A 414 0.24 -8.67 -17.50
CA MET A 414 -0.76 -9.17 -16.55
C MET A 414 -2.13 -8.51 -16.81
N PRO A 415 -3.25 -9.26 -16.63
CA PRO A 415 -4.59 -8.68 -16.71
C PRO A 415 -4.74 -7.50 -15.75
N MET A 416 -5.48 -6.47 -16.17
CA MET A 416 -5.85 -5.34 -15.33
C MET A 416 -7.37 -5.25 -15.21
N ALA A 417 -7.85 -4.91 -14.02
CA ALA A 417 -9.26 -4.67 -13.76
C ALA A 417 -9.48 -3.31 -13.09
N LEU A 418 -10.69 -2.78 -13.23
CA LEU A 418 -11.11 -1.53 -12.59
C LEU A 418 -10.99 -1.66 -11.06
N SER A 419 -10.12 -0.85 -10.46
CA SER A 419 -9.88 -0.82 -9.01
C SER A 419 -10.54 0.37 -8.33
N VAL A 420 -10.64 1.52 -9.02
CA VAL A 420 -11.28 2.73 -8.50
C VAL A 420 -12.04 3.44 -9.61
N LEU A 421 -13.31 3.76 -9.35
CA LEU A 421 -14.06 4.83 -10.00
C LEU A 421 -14.54 5.77 -8.90
N SER A 422 -14.16 7.06 -8.94
CA SER A 422 -14.52 7.99 -7.86
C SER A 422 -14.54 9.45 -8.30
N SER A 423 -15.25 10.29 -7.54
CA SER A 423 -15.00 11.75 -7.54
C SER A 423 -14.22 12.17 -6.28
N TYR A 424 -13.46 13.25 -6.40
CA TYR A 424 -12.78 13.92 -5.29
C TYR A 424 -12.86 15.44 -5.45
N ARG A 425 -12.81 16.19 -4.34
CA ARG A 425 -12.82 17.65 -4.34
C ARG A 425 -12.15 18.23 -3.11
N GLN A 426 -11.70 19.47 -3.23
CA GLN A 426 -11.17 20.27 -2.14
C GLN A 426 -11.40 21.78 -2.37
N GLY A 427 -11.22 22.54 -1.29
CA GLY A 427 -11.35 23.99 -1.28
C GLY A 427 -10.36 24.65 -0.33
N ALA A 428 -10.21 25.96 -0.42
CA ALA A 428 -9.54 26.74 0.62
C ALA A 428 -10.43 26.82 1.87
N ALA A 429 -9.87 26.74 3.07
CA ALA A 429 -10.64 26.93 4.31
C ALA A 429 -11.30 28.32 4.36
N ALA A 430 -12.51 28.39 4.91
CA ALA A 430 -13.23 29.63 5.10
C ALA A 430 -12.42 30.59 6.01
N GLY A 431 -12.35 31.87 5.62
CA GLY A 431 -11.55 32.88 6.34
C GLY A 431 -10.04 32.84 6.07
N SER A 432 -9.52 31.86 5.32
CA SER A 432 -8.09 31.82 4.97
C SER A 432 -7.74 32.79 3.84
N ALA A 433 -6.89 33.78 4.14
CA ALA A 433 -6.31 34.68 3.15
C ALA A 433 -5.23 34.02 2.27
N SER A 434 -4.55 32.98 2.76
CA SER A 434 -3.51 32.23 2.03
C SER A 434 -4.07 31.08 1.18
N GLY A 435 -5.37 30.78 1.31
CA GLY A 435 -6.00 29.60 0.72
C GLY A 435 -5.69 28.29 1.46
N LEU A 436 -5.02 28.36 2.62
CA LEU A 436 -4.55 27.23 3.43
C LEU A 436 -5.07 27.33 4.89
N PRO A 437 -5.40 26.21 5.57
CA PRO A 437 -5.37 24.83 5.06
C PRO A 437 -6.36 24.59 3.92
N THR A 438 -6.06 23.60 3.08
CA THR A 438 -7.06 23.09 2.14
C THR A 438 -8.00 22.10 2.84
N VAL A 439 -9.30 22.33 2.71
CA VAL A 439 -10.34 21.40 3.14
C VAL A 439 -10.50 20.34 2.05
N ARG A 440 -10.16 19.10 2.40
CA ARG A 440 -10.21 17.91 1.54
C ARG A 440 -11.41 17.05 1.92
N THR A 441 -12.12 16.49 0.95
CA THR A 441 -13.13 15.45 1.25
C THR A 441 -12.57 14.04 1.04
N PRO A 442 -13.16 12.99 1.63
CA PRO A 442 -12.94 11.63 1.16
C PRO A 442 -13.30 11.50 -0.33
N ASN A 443 -12.72 10.52 -1.01
CA ASN A 443 -13.14 10.12 -2.35
C ASN A 443 -14.53 9.49 -2.27
N LEU A 444 -15.43 9.89 -3.17
CA LEU A 444 -16.74 9.25 -3.34
C LEU A 444 -16.58 8.11 -4.35
N THR A 445 -16.20 6.94 -3.86
CA THR A 445 -15.98 5.72 -4.67
C THR A 445 -17.30 5.06 -5.05
N VAL A 446 -17.41 4.63 -6.30
CA VAL A 446 -18.56 3.92 -6.87
C VAL A 446 -18.30 2.42 -6.87
N ALA A 447 -19.27 1.62 -6.44
CA ALA A 447 -19.26 0.18 -6.67
C ALA A 447 -19.58 -0.10 -8.14
N VAL A 448 -18.64 -0.70 -8.87
CA VAL A 448 -18.78 -0.97 -10.31
C VAL A 448 -18.75 -2.48 -10.58
N PRO A 449 -19.78 -3.08 -11.22
CA PRO A 449 -19.78 -4.49 -11.56
C PRO A 449 -18.62 -4.87 -12.50
N LYS A 450 -18.15 -6.13 -12.40
CA LYS A 450 -17.10 -6.66 -13.27
C LYS A 450 -17.46 -6.45 -14.74
N GLY A 451 -16.56 -5.83 -15.49
CA GLY A 451 -16.69 -5.64 -16.94
C GLY A 451 -17.62 -4.51 -17.37
N ALA A 452 -18.20 -3.74 -16.44
CA ALA A 452 -18.96 -2.55 -16.81
C ALA A 452 -18.06 -1.49 -17.46
N THR A 453 -18.67 -0.72 -18.36
CA THR A 453 -18.05 0.41 -19.10
C THR A 453 -18.86 1.70 -18.97
N SER A 454 -19.87 1.72 -18.08
CA SER A 454 -20.68 2.89 -17.75
C SER A 454 -21.14 2.85 -16.30
N ALA A 455 -21.30 4.03 -15.69
CA ALA A 455 -21.75 4.19 -14.31
C ALA A 455 -22.17 5.63 -14.01
N THR A 456 -22.92 5.80 -12.92
CA THR A 456 -23.22 7.10 -12.32
C THR A 456 -22.23 7.39 -11.19
N ILE A 457 -21.47 8.49 -11.28
CA ILE A 457 -20.56 8.95 -10.23
C ILE A 457 -21.24 10.08 -9.44
N PRO A 458 -21.53 9.91 -8.14
CA PRO A 458 -21.95 11.02 -7.30
C PRO A 458 -20.75 11.93 -7.03
N PHE A 459 -21.00 13.24 -6.97
CA PHE A 459 -20.00 14.23 -6.59
C PHE A 459 -20.62 15.33 -5.74
N GLY A 460 -19.92 15.77 -4.69
CA GLY A 460 -20.41 16.87 -3.86
C GLY A 460 -20.02 18.25 -4.40
N GLY A 461 -20.68 19.28 -3.89
CA GLY A 461 -20.39 20.68 -4.20
C GLY A 461 -19.26 21.26 -3.36
N ARG A 462 -19.39 22.52 -2.93
CA ARG A 462 -18.40 23.13 -2.02
C ARG A 462 -18.16 22.28 -0.77
N PRO A 463 -16.91 21.94 -0.38
CA PRO A 463 -16.64 21.23 0.86
C PRO A 463 -17.11 22.02 2.10
N ASP A 464 -17.59 21.31 3.12
CA ASP A 464 -18.00 21.93 4.38
C ASP A 464 -16.82 22.60 5.08
N GLY A 465 -16.98 23.86 5.49
CA GLY A 465 -15.89 24.66 6.03
C GLY A 465 -14.93 25.27 4.99
N ALA A 466 -15.14 25.06 3.69
CA ALA A 466 -14.39 25.75 2.63
C ALA A 466 -15.06 27.08 2.23
N SER A 467 -14.27 28.04 1.77
CA SER A 467 -14.76 29.28 1.13
C SER A 467 -15.34 29.00 -0.25
N ALA A 468 -14.61 28.23 -1.07
CA ALA A 468 -14.99 27.77 -2.41
C ALA A 468 -14.27 26.45 -2.76
N THR A 469 -14.84 25.68 -3.71
CA THR A 469 -14.11 24.59 -4.37
C THR A 469 -12.98 25.18 -5.21
N ASN A 470 -11.75 24.70 -5.02
CA ASN A 470 -10.58 25.13 -5.78
C ASN A 470 -9.89 23.99 -6.55
N TYR A 471 -10.37 22.76 -6.39
CA TYR A 471 -9.98 21.62 -7.21
C TYR A 471 -11.06 20.55 -7.11
N ALA A 472 -11.39 19.93 -8.24
CA ALA A 472 -12.24 18.74 -8.30
C ALA A 472 -11.69 17.76 -9.34
N GLU A 473 -11.96 16.48 -9.17
CA GLU A 473 -11.58 15.47 -10.15
C GLU A 473 -12.56 14.28 -10.23
N PHE A 474 -12.58 13.64 -11.39
CA PHE A 474 -13.10 12.29 -11.59
C PHE A 474 -11.96 11.36 -11.96
N LEU A 475 -11.83 10.27 -11.21
CA LEU A 475 -10.73 9.34 -11.26
C LEU A 475 -11.21 7.96 -11.71
N LEU A 476 -10.50 7.37 -12.67
CA LEU A 476 -10.73 6.01 -13.17
C LEU A 476 -9.38 5.27 -13.17
N VAL A 477 -9.28 4.17 -12.43
CA VAL A 477 -8.03 3.43 -12.20
C VAL A 477 -8.21 1.96 -12.52
N TYR A 478 -7.31 1.41 -13.33
CA TYR A 478 -7.16 -0.01 -13.57
C TYR A 478 -5.87 -0.50 -12.91
N ALA A 479 -5.92 -1.63 -12.20
CA ALA A 479 -4.76 -2.20 -11.51
C ALA A 479 -4.51 -3.66 -11.95
N ASP A 480 -3.24 -4.04 -12.04
CA ASP A 480 -2.83 -5.45 -12.22
C ASP A 480 -2.74 -6.23 -10.90
N ARG A 481 -2.93 -5.54 -9.77
CA ARG A 481 -2.73 -6.01 -8.38
C ARG A 481 -1.32 -6.54 -8.06
N ASN A 482 -0.33 -6.31 -8.93
CA ASN A 482 1.08 -6.66 -8.77
C ASN A 482 2.00 -5.42 -8.78
N GLY A 483 1.44 -4.24 -8.51
CA GLY A 483 2.19 -2.99 -8.41
C GLY A 483 2.25 -2.17 -9.71
N ARG A 484 1.37 -2.41 -10.68
CA ARG A 484 1.10 -1.48 -11.80
C ARG A 484 -0.34 -0.99 -11.81
N GLU A 485 -0.50 0.27 -12.17
CA GLU A 485 -1.79 0.92 -12.36
C GLU A 485 -1.80 1.77 -13.63
N MET A 486 -2.92 1.76 -14.34
CA MET A 486 -3.24 2.66 -15.45
C MET A 486 -4.37 3.60 -15.02
N TYR A 487 -4.13 4.90 -15.14
CA TYR A 487 -5.01 5.97 -14.66
C TYR A 487 -5.56 6.81 -15.79
N TYR A 488 -6.79 7.25 -15.58
CA TYR A 488 -7.35 8.45 -16.15
C TYR A 488 -7.77 9.39 -15.02
N ASN A 489 -7.41 10.66 -15.15
CA ASN A 489 -7.83 11.69 -14.19
C ASN A 489 -8.34 12.92 -14.94
N LEU A 490 -9.65 13.16 -14.88
CA LEU A 490 -10.29 14.37 -15.38
C LEU A 490 -10.36 15.40 -14.24
N GLN A 491 -9.54 16.44 -14.34
CA GLN A 491 -9.31 17.44 -13.29
C GLN A 491 -9.90 18.79 -13.69
N TYR A 492 -10.50 19.46 -12.70
CA TYR A 492 -10.97 20.84 -12.78
C TYR A 492 -10.11 21.70 -11.85
N ASN A 493 -9.30 22.58 -12.44
CA ASN A 493 -8.26 23.39 -11.79
C ASN A 493 -8.57 24.89 -11.98
N PRO A 494 -8.19 25.80 -11.07
CA PRO A 494 -8.40 27.25 -11.24
C PRO A 494 -7.72 27.81 -12.49
#